data_AF-A0A927H0T9-F1
#
_entry.id   AF-A0A927H0T9-F1
#
_cell.length_a   1.000
_cell.length_b   1.000
_cell.length_c   1.000
_cell.angle_alpha   90.00
_cell.angle_beta   90.00
_cell.angle_gamma   90.00
#
_symmetry.space_group_name_H-M   'P 1'
#
loop_
_entity.id
_entity.type
_entity.pdbx_description
1 polymer ?
#
loop_
_entity_poly.entity_id
_entity_poly.type
_entity_poly.pdbx_seq_one_letter_code
_entity_poly.pdbx_strand_id
1 'polypeptide(L)'
;MKRRMDPLFIVLIVLMAVGIIYSLKDNPFNLVVAAIIFGGVFLLYKFPPARWRKSQSRKPAPPSSSRSKPKTKKKHVPFRVIQGNKRDDDDTDKPHTYH
;
A
#
# COMPACT_ATOMS: atom_id res chain seq x y z
N MET A 1 -22.27 35.53 23.55
CA MET A 1 -23.49 34.83 23.07
C MET A 1 -24.06 33.99 24.23
N LYS A 2 -25.19 34.40 24.82
CA LYS A 2 -25.78 33.71 25.98
C LYS A 2 -26.51 32.45 25.48
N ARG A 3 -25.90 31.27 25.67
CA ARG A 3 -26.52 29.99 25.31
C ARG A 3 -27.64 29.70 26.31
N ARG A 4 -28.88 29.96 25.89
CA ARG A 4 -30.10 29.55 26.61
C ARG A 4 -30.26 28.05 26.36
N MET A 5 -29.99 27.25 27.38
CA MET A 5 -30.23 25.81 27.33
C MET A 5 -31.72 25.57 27.43
N ASP A 6 -32.27 24.78 26.50
CA ASP A 6 -33.67 24.41 26.50
C ASP A 6 -33.98 23.61 27.79
N PRO A 7 -35.07 23.92 28.52
CA PRO A 7 -35.47 23.15 29.69
C PRO A 7 -35.56 21.64 29.42
N LEU A 8 -36.01 21.24 28.22
CA LEU A 8 -36.06 19.83 27.82
C LEU A 8 -34.66 19.22 27.72
N PHE A 9 -33.69 19.99 27.21
CA PHE A 9 -32.31 19.54 27.12
C PHE A 9 -31.70 19.27 28.50
N ILE A 10 -32.01 20.13 29.48
CA ILE A 10 -31.58 19.94 30.87
C ILE A 10 -32.20 18.65 31.44
N VAL A 11 -33.50 18.45 31.26
CA VAL A 11 -34.20 17.24 31.72
C VAL A 11 -33.60 15.97 31.08
N LEU A 12 -33.32 15.99 29.78
CA LEU A 12 -32.67 14.87 29.08
C LEU A 12 -31.28 14.57 29.64
N ILE A 13 -30.47 15.58 29.90
CA ILE A 13 -29.14 15.40 30.52
C ILE A 13 -29.26 14.78 31.91
N VAL A 14 -30.19 15.25 32.73
CA VAL A 14 -30.40 14.72 34.08
C VAL A 14 -30.85 13.26 34.02
N LEU A 15 -31.81 12.94 33.15
CA LEU A 15 -32.30 11.57 33.00
C LEU A 15 -31.21 10.63 32.48
N MET A 16 -30.39 11.10 31.53
CA MET A 16 -29.22 10.38 31.03
C MET A 16 -28.22 10.10 32.16
N ALA A 17 -27.91 11.11 32.98
CA ALA A 17 -26.98 10.96 34.10
C ALA A 17 -27.48 9.95 35.13
N VAL A 18 -28.77 10.01 35.50
CA VAL A 18 -29.40 9.06 36.42
C VAL A 18 -29.37 7.64 35.83
N GLY A 19 -29.70 7.47 34.55
CA GLY A 19 -29.65 6.17 33.88
C GLY A 19 -28.25 5.55 33.86
N ILE A 20 -27.21 6.37 33.67
CA ILE A 20 -25.82 5.92 33.74
C ILE A 20 -25.46 5.47 35.17
N ILE A 21 -25.84 6.24 36.20
CA ILE A 21 -25.57 5.90 37.60
C ILE A 21 -26.27 4.60 38.01
N TYR A 22 -27.53 4.41 37.60
CA TYR A 22 -28.28 3.19 37.90
C TYR A 22 -27.66 1.97 37.22
N SER A 23 -27.29 2.11 35.95
CA SER A 23 -26.59 1.06 35.18
C SER A 23 -25.23 0.70 35.79
N LEU A 24 -24.55 1.68 36.41
CA LEU A 24 -23.30 1.46 37.15
C LEU A 24 -23.50 0.62 38.41
N LYS A 25 -24.65 0.72 39.08
CA LYS A 25 -24.94 -0.07 40.29
C LYS A 25 -25.27 -1.52 39.97
N ASP A 26 -26.07 -1.76 38.94
CA ASP A 26 -26.50 -3.11 38.59
C ASP A 26 -25.39 -3.92 37.92
N ASN A 27 -24.67 -3.34 36.95
CA ASN A 27 -23.61 -4.02 36.21
C ASN A 27 -22.51 -3.05 35.77
N PRO A 28 -21.58 -2.67 36.68
CA PRO A 28 -20.54 -1.69 36.39
C PRO A 28 -19.61 -2.13 35.25
N PHE A 29 -19.41 -3.45 35.11
CA PHE A 29 -18.49 -4.01 34.12
C PHE A 29 -18.86 -3.63 32.68
N ASN A 30 -20.14 -3.67 32.32
CA ASN A 30 -20.59 -3.35 30.96
C ASN A 30 -20.33 -1.89 30.58
N LEU A 31 -20.58 -0.97 31.52
CA LEU A 31 -20.40 0.46 31.27
C LEU A 31 -18.92 0.84 31.22
N VAL A 32 -18.08 0.20 32.05
CA VAL A 32 -16.63 0.33 32.00
C VAL A 32 -16.08 -0.21 30.68
N VAL A 33 -16.54 -1.38 30.21
CA VAL A 33 -16.14 -1.92 28.90
C VAL A 33 -16.53 -0.96 27.77
N ALA A 34 -17.76 -0.44 27.76
CA ALA A 34 -18.18 0.54 26.76
C ALA A 34 -17.32 1.82 26.80
N ALA A 35 -17.02 2.35 27.98
CA ALA A 35 -16.15 3.50 28.16
C ALA A 35 -14.70 3.21 27.71
N ILE A 36 -14.19 2.01 27.96
CA ILE A 36 -12.86 1.58 27.50
C ILE A 36 -12.84 1.42 25.98
N ILE A 37 -13.90 0.91 25.35
CA ILE A 37 -13.97 0.81 23.88
C ILE A 37 -13.97 2.21 23.27
N PHE A 38 -14.88 3.08 23.70
CA PHE A 38 -14.94 4.46 23.19
C PHE A 38 -13.67 5.24 23.48
N GLY A 39 -13.17 5.17 24.71
CA GLY A 39 -11.94 5.82 25.14
C GLY A 39 -10.72 5.27 24.43
N GLY A 40 -10.64 3.96 24.23
CA GLY A 40 -9.58 3.27 23.52
C GLY A 40 -9.55 3.65 22.04
N VAL A 41 -10.70 3.63 21.36
CA VAL A 41 -10.83 4.08 19.97
C VAL A 41 -10.47 5.56 19.85
N PHE A 42 -10.98 6.42 20.74
CA PHE A 42 -10.67 7.85 20.75
C PHE A 42 -9.18 8.10 20.99
N LEU A 43 -8.57 7.41 21.94
CA LEU A 43 -7.15 7.49 22.26
C LEU A 43 -6.30 7.08 21.06
N LEU A 44 -6.67 5.99 20.39
CA LEU A 44 -5.94 5.49 19.22
C LEU A 44 -6.19 6.33 17.96
N TYR A 45 -7.36 6.96 17.83
CA TYR A 45 -7.65 7.96 16.81
C TYR A 45 -6.83 9.23 17.02
N LYS A 46 -6.78 9.75 18.26
CA LYS A 46 -6.07 10.99 18.60
C LYS A 46 -4.56 10.81 18.64
N PHE A 47 -4.11 9.67 19.15
CA PHE A 47 -2.71 9.28 19.28
C PHE A 47 -2.47 7.96 18.57
N PRO A 48 -2.51 7.94 17.23
CA PRO A 48 -2.28 6.73 16.47
C PRO A 48 -0.86 6.22 16.77
N PRO A 49 -0.72 4.93 17.11
CA PRO A 49 0.57 4.38 17.50
C PRO A 49 1.55 4.47 16.32
N ALA A 50 2.84 4.65 16.62
CA ALA A 50 3.88 4.90 15.61
C ALA A 50 3.97 3.81 14.51
N ARG A 51 3.52 2.58 14.82
CA ARG A 51 3.36 1.48 13.86
C ARG A 51 2.35 1.77 12.73
N TRP A 52 1.34 2.61 12.97
CA TRP A 52 0.33 2.98 11.98
C TRP A 52 0.70 4.23 11.18
N ARG A 53 1.61 5.07 11.71
CA ARG A 53 2.18 6.21 10.98
C ARG A 53 2.97 5.83 9.73
N LYS A 54 3.36 4.55 9.56
CA LYS A 54 4.18 4.10 8.43
C LYS A 54 3.41 3.78 7.14
N SER A 55 2.07 3.85 7.13
CA SER A 55 1.29 3.47 5.93
C SER A 55 1.17 4.59 4.88
N GLN A 56 1.37 5.86 5.23
CA GLN A 56 1.03 6.96 4.32
C GLN A 56 2.15 7.44 3.38
N SER A 57 3.35 6.83 3.41
CA SER A 57 4.33 7.15 2.37
C SER A 57 5.39 6.06 2.22
N ARG A 58 5.00 4.94 1.62
CA ARG A 58 5.92 4.30 0.68
C ARG A 58 5.54 4.82 -0.69
N LYS A 59 6.03 6.03 -1.04
CA LYS A 59 6.30 6.29 -2.45
C LYS A 59 7.06 5.06 -2.95
N PRO A 60 6.69 4.42 -4.07
CA PRO A 60 7.53 3.38 -4.63
C PRO A 60 8.92 4.01 -4.76
N ALA A 61 9.89 3.47 -4.01
CA ALA A 61 11.27 3.85 -4.23
C ALA A 61 11.52 3.61 -5.72
N PRO A 62 12.12 4.55 -6.46
CA PRO A 62 12.56 4.25 -7.82
C PRO A 62 13.36 2.95 -7.71
N PRO A 63 13.12 1.97 -8.61
CA PRO A 63 13.73 0.64 -8.49
C PRO A 63 15.20 0.88 -8.22
N SER A 64 15.69 0.40 -7.07
CA SER A 64 17.07 0.57 -6.68
C SER A 64 17.87 0.11 -7.88
N SER A 65 18.48 1.07 -8.57
CA SER A 65 19.33 0.84 -9.72
C SER A 65 20.16 -0.35 -9.35
N SER A 66 19.89 -1.46 -10.04
CA SER A 66 20.71 -2.65 -10.00
C SER A 66 22.15 -2.17 -9.96
N ARG A 67 22.85 -2.59 -8.91
CA ARG A 67 24.30 -2.53 -8.74
C ARG A 67 24.95 -2.17 -10.06
N SER A 68 25.36 -0.91 -10.21
CA SER A 68 25.85 -0.36 -11.48
C SER A 68 27.02 -1.22 -11.94
N LYS A 69 26.74 -2.25 -12.74
CA LYS A 69 27.77 -2.98 -13.44
C LYS A 69 28.38 -1.95 -14.39
N PRO A 70 29.70 -1.70 -14.33
CA PRO A 70 30.32 -0.78 -15.27
C PRO A 70 29.97 -1.27 -16.68
N LYS A 71 29.33 -0.41 -17.47
CA LYS A 71 29.07 -0.70 -18.89
C LYS A 71 30.44 -0.88 -19.54
N THR A 72 30.83 -2.12 -19.81
CA THR A 72 32.02 -2.42 -20.60
C THR A 72 31.85 -1.71 -21.93
N LYS A 73 32.71 -0.73 -22.23
CA LYS A 73 32.70 -0.02 -23.52
C LYS A 73 32.81 -1.07 -24.62
N LYS A 74 31.75 -1.20 -25.44
CA LYS A 74 31.77 -2.08 -26.61
C LYS A 74 32.83 -1.51 -27.57
N LYS A 75 33.80 -2.33 -27.95
CA LYS A 75 34.83 -1.95 -28.92
C LYS A 75 34.14 -1.65 -30.26
N HIS A 76 34.49 -0.54 -30.89
CA HIS A 76 34.03 -0.23 -32.24
C HIS A 76 34.70 -1.21 -33.21
N VAL A 77 33.93 -2.16 -33.73
CA VAL A 77 34.41 -3.14 -34.71
C VAL A 77 33.84 -2.74 -36.07
N PRO A 78 34.67 -2.50 -37.10
CA PRO A 78 34.17 -2.16 -38.41
C PRO A 78 33.39 -3.35 -39.00
N PHE A 79 32.37 -3.03 -39.78
CA PHE A 79 31.62 -4.02 -40.54
C PHE A 79 32.58 -4.78 -41.46
N ARG A 80 32.55 -6.11 -41.39
CA ARG A 80 33.27 -6.98 -42.32
C ARG A 80 32.24 -7.79 -43.09
N VAL A 81 32.37 -7.79 -44.41
CA VAL A 81 31.54 -8.62 -45.28
C VAL A 81 31.93 -10.07 -45.03
N ILE A 82 31.01 -10.86 -44.51
CA ILE A 82 31.16 -12.32 -44.45
C ILE A 82 30.95 -12.80 -45.89
N GLN A 83 31.98 -13.39 -46.49
CA GLN A 83 31.80 -14.06 -47.78
C GLN A 83 30.85 -15.23 -47.57
N GLY A 84 29.70 -15.18 -48.25
CA GLY A 84 28.73 -16.26 -48.22
C GLY A 84 29.33 -17.51 -48.85
N ASN A 85 29.08 -18.67 -48.26
CA ASN A 85 29.56 -19.97 -48.74
C ASN A 85 28.71 -20.47 -49.92
N LYS A 86 28.45 -19.61 -50.90
CA LYS A 86 27.70 -19.97 -52.11
C LYS A 86 28.60 -20.93 -52.88
N ARG A 87 28.13 -22.16 -53.09
CA ARG A 87 28.81 -23.11 -53.98
C ARG A 87 28.79 -22.47 -55.38
N ASP A 88 29.95 -22.40 -56.01
CA ASP A 88 30.05 -21.91 -57.38
C ASP A 88 29.12 -22.72 -58.27
N ASP A 89 28.33 -22.03 -59.09
CA ASP A 89 27.26 -22.61 -59.94
C ASP A 89 27.83 -23.44 -61.12
N ASP A 90 29.10 -23.89 -61.07
CA ASP A 90 29.77 -24.68 -62.13
C ASP A 90 29.52 -26.20 -62.03
N ASP A 91 28.77 -26.66 -61.02
CA ASP A 91 28.31 -28.07 -60.90
C ASP A 91 26.79 -28.21 -61.12
N THR A 92 26.18 -27.29 -61.87
CA THR A 92 24.73 -27.22 -62.13
C THR A 92 24.27 -28.03 -63.37
N ASP A 93 25.06 -29.02 -63.80
CA ASP A 93 24.71 -29.88 -64.96
C ASP A 93 24.30 -31.32 -64.57
N LYS A 94 23.70 -31.52 -63.38
CA LYS A 94 22.98 -32.77 -63.09
C LYS A 94 21.54 -32.46 -62.64
N PRO A 95 20.51 -32.78 -63.45
CA PRO A 95 19.13 -32.69 -62.99
C PRO A 95 18.89 -33.71 -61.87
N HIS A 96 18.33 -33.26 -60.76
CA HIS A 96 17.96 -34.10 -59.64
C HIS A 96 16.73 -34.96 -60.01
N THR A 97 16.94 -36.27 -60.17
CA THR A 97 15.84 -37.25 -60.28
C THR A 97 15.19 -37.43 -58.91
N TYR A 98 13.90 -37.11 -58.80
CA TYR A 98 13.11 -37.42 -57.62
C TYR A 98 12.73 -38.91 -57.65
N HIS A 99 13.12 -39.65 -56.61
CA HIS A 99 12.63 -40.99 -56.30
C HIS A 99 11.55 -40.92 -55.22
#